data_AF-A0A972XMF6-F1
#
_entry.id   AF-A0A972XMF6-F1
#
_cell.length_a   1.000
_cell.length_b   1.000
_cell.length_c   1.000
_cell.angle_alpha   90.00
_cell.angle_beta   90.00
_cell.angle_gamma   90.00
#
_symmetry.space_group_name_H-M   'P 1'
#
loop_
_entity.id
_entity.type
_entity.pdbx_description
1 polymer ?
#
loop_
_entity_poly.entity_id
_entity_poly.type
_entity_poly.pdbx_seq_one_letter_code
_entity_poly.pdbx_strand_id
1 'polypeptide(L)'
;DYELGIKHKLPVIDLLNDDGTLNEKAVLFVGLDRFEARKRIVKQLTEEGFLVKTDEYKSTVGTSERTGAVIEPKLSLQWFLKMEDLAKPALEHVMNDDIQLHPAKFKNTYRSWMENVHDWCISRQLWWGQQIPAFYMEDGTLIVAKDKKEALRIARDKYQLYALVEDDLTQDPDVLDTWFSSWLWPISVFDGIENPDNEEINYYYPTNDLVTGPDILFFWVARMIMAGYEWRGELPFKNVYLTGIVRDKQGRKMSKSLGNSPDPLELIERFGADGVRSGLLFSAPAGNDLLFDEKLCEQGRNFSNKIWNAFRLLKGLDVVEGKSLPEHLLATEWLSTRISLTIDEVQDHFSKFRISDALLSIYNLVWDDFCGKYLEIIKPAYQTPIHADTLKDAFQIFDQLMRLLHPYMPFITEEIWQAIDEREANSSICKAQFPKSTKINAALIQQFDTVFEVVTKIREIRNSKQLSPKLALSLEIKTGDHSSYDHLKAILSKLANLESIVYIDQANPEAQTFVVHSDQFFVPLQKEENQEELKEESEKELVYLEGFKKSVEAKLANEKFVQNAKPDLVEREKQKLSDTENKIKSLREILARFN
;
A
#
# COMPACT_ATOMS: atom_id res chain seq x y z
N ASP A 1 -13.89 3.98 -42.71
CA ASP A 1 -13.94 4.84 -43.92
C ASP A 1 -12.59 5.38 -44.32
N TYR A 2 -11.91 6.16 -43.47
CA TYR A 2 -10.62 6.77 -43.82
C TYR A 2 -9.57 5.78 -44.36
N GLU A 3 -9.29 4.69 -43.65
CA GLU A 3 -8.32 3.67 -44.08
C GLU A 3 -8.70 3.01 -45.41
N LEU A 4 -9.99 2.71 -45.61
CA LEU A 4 -10.48 2.18 -46.89
C LEU A 4 -10.35 3.22 -48.00
N GLY A 5 -10.60 4.49 -47.70
CA GLY A 5 -10.41 5.61 -48.62
C GLY A 5 -8.95 5.73 -49.08
N ILE A 6 -7.99 5.66 -48.16
CA ILE A 6 -6.56 5.61 -48.49
C ILE A 6 -6.26 4.39 -49.36
N LYS A 7 -6.66 3.19 -48.90
CA LYS A 7 -6.39 1.91 -49.58
C LYS A 7 -6.89 1.91 -51.04
N HIS A 8 -8.06 2.50 -51.26
CA HIS A 8 -8.72 2.56 -52.57
C HIS A 8 -8.52 3.89 -53.30
N LYS A 9 -7.71 4.81 -52.76
CA LYS A 9 -7.40 6.13 -53.35
C LYS A 9 -8.65 6.97 -53.66
N LEU A 10 -9.61 6.96 -52.74
CA LEU A 10 -10.86 7.73 -52.87
C LEU A 10 -10.63 9.21 -52.50
N PRO A 11 -11.35 10.15 -53.14
CA PRO A 11 -11.30 11.56 -52.76
C PRO A 11 -11.88 11.75 -51.36
N VAL A 12 -11.26 12.65 -50.60
CA VAL A 12 -11.72 13.06 -49.27
C VAL A 12 -12.63 14.27 -49.38
N ILE A 13 -13.83 14.18 -48.82
CA ILE A 13 -14.81 15.27 -48.79
C ILE A 13 -15.18 15.55 -47.33
N ASP A 14 -14.66 16.65 -46.78
CA ASP A 14 -15.05 17.15 -45.46
C ASP A 14 -16.28 18.05 -45.60
N LEU A 15 -17.38 17.67 -44.94
CA LEU A 15 -18.67 18.35 -45.00
C LEU A 15 -18.91 19.28 -43.81
N LEU A 16 -18.05 19.28 -42.80
CA LEU A 16 -18.26 20.01 -41.56
C LEU A 16 -17.36 21.25 -41.45
N ASN A 17 -17.92 22.32 -40.91
CA ASN A 17 -17.17 23.45 -40.36
C ASN A 17 -16.64 23.10 -38.96
N ASP A 18 -15.75 23.92 -38.40
CA ASP A 18 -15.18 23.72 -37.06
C ASP A 18 -16.22 23.73 -35.93
N ASP A 19 -17.36 24.41 -36.14
CA ASP A 19 -18.48 24.47 -35.19
C ASP A 19 -19.46 23.28 -35.32
N GLY A 20 -19.21 22.36 -36.25
CA GLY A 20 -20.07 21.20 -36.51
C GLY A 20 -21.29 21.50 -37.40
N THR A 21 -21.36 22.67 -38.03
CA THR A 21 -22.35 22.97 -39.07
C THR A 21 -21.91 22.43 -40.44
N LEU A 22 -22.87 22.22 -41.35
CA LEU A 22 -22.56 21.79 -42.71
C LEU A 22 -21.96 22.92 -43.56
N ASN A 23 -20.84 22.66 -44.24
CA ASN A 23 -20.19 23.59 -45.16
C ASN A 23 -20.76 23.50 -46.58
N GLU A 24 -20.28 24.35 -47.50
CA GLU A 24 -20.79 24.43 -48.89
C GLU A 24 -20.70 23.11 -49.67
N LYS A 25 -19.75 22.23 -49.33
CA LYS A 25 -19.58 20.92 -49.99
C LYS A 25 -20.72 19.96 -49.68
N ALA A 26 -21.50 20.21 -48.64
CA ALA A 26 -22.69 19.42 -48.33
C ALA A 26 -23.81 19.60 -49.36
N VAL A 27 -23.80 20.70 -50.11
CA VAL A 27 -24.79 21.11 -51.14
C VAL A 27 -26.20 21.36 -50.56
N LEU A 28 -26.73 20.45 -49.75
CA LEU A 28 -27.98 20.55 -49.03
C LEU A 28 -27.73 20.92 -47.57
N PHE A 29 -28.66 21.67 -46.99
CA PHE A 29 -28.66 22.00 -45.55
C PHE A 29 -27.41 22.75 -45.05
N VAL A 30 -26.72 23.45 -45.96
CA VAL A 30 -25.56 24.29 -45.65
C VAL A 30 -25.90 25.27 -44.52
N GLY A 31 -25.00 25.37 -43.54
CA GLY A 31 -25.14 26.22 -42.35
C GLY A 31 -25.96 25.62 -41.21
N LEU A 32 -26.61 24.46 -41.39
CA LEU A 32 -27.31 23.80 -40.29
C LEU A 32 -26.37 22.95 -39.43
N ASP A 33 -26.66 22.88 -38.13
CA ASP A 33 -26.00 21.93 -37.22
C ASP A 33 -26.22 20.49 -37.70
N ARG A 34 -25.17 19.67 -37.59
CA ARG A 34 -25.17 18.27 -38.05
C ARG A 34 -26.32 17.42 -37.53
N PHE A 35 -26.81 17.63 -36.31
CA PHE A 35 -27.92 16.85 -35.76
C PHE A 35 -29.26 17.31 -36.30
N GLU A 36 -29.42 18.62 -36.52
CA GLU A 36 -30.58 19.17 -37.20
C GLU A 36 -30.63 18.73 -38.66
N ALA A 37 -29.50 18.84 -39.37
CA ALA A 37 -29.37 18.39 -40.74
C ALA A 37 -29.71 16.90 -40.87
N ARG A 38 -29.22 16.05 -39.96
CA ARG A 38 -29.55 14.62 -39.94
C ARG A 38 -31.07 14.37 -39.89
N LYS A 39 -31.81 15.11 -39.04
CA LYS A 39 -33.28 14.97 -38.96
C LYS A 39 -33.97 15.39 -40.26
N ARG A 40 -33.50 16.48 -40.89
CA ARG A 40 -34.05 16.96 -42.16
C ARG A 40 -33.73 16.01 -43.33
N ILE A 41 -32.52 15.43 -43.36
CA ILE A 41 -32.12 14.42 -44.34
C ILE A 41 -33.04 13.20 -44.27
N VAL A 42 -33.33 12.69 -43.07
CA VAL A 42 -34.25 11.54 -42.90
C VAL A 42 -35.65 11.87 -43.42
N LYS A 43 -36.16 13.07 -43.13
CA LYS A 43 -37.46 13.53 -43.62
C LYS A 43 -37.48 13.59 -45.16
N GLN A 44 -36.47 14.20 -45.78
CA GLN A 44 -36.38 14.31 -47.24
C GLN A 44 -36.26 12.93 -47.91
N LEU A 45 -35.42 12.03 -47.38
CA LEU A 45 -35.31 10.65 -47.88
C LEU A 45 -36.63 9.88 -47.78
N THR A 46 -37.47 10.19 -46.78
CA THR A 46 -38.81 9.61 -46.64
C THR A 46 -39.77 10.16 -47.69
N GLU A 47 -39.79 11.48 -47.87
CA GLU A 47 -40.65 12.18 -48.84
C GLU A 47 -40.31 11.79 -50.29
N GLU A 48 -39.02 11.57 -50.59
CA GLU A 48 -38.53 11.16 -51.91
C GLU A 48 -38.60 9.63 -52.13
N GLY A 49 -38.98 8.85 -51.12
CA GLY A 49 -39.13 7.40 -51.22
C GLY A 49 -37.81 6.60 -51.23
N PHE A 50 -36.69 7.21 -50.83
CA PHE A 50 -35.39 6.55 -50.72
C PHE A 50 -35.16 5.86 -49.36
N LEU A 51 -35.94 6.21 -48.33
CA LEU A 51 -35.86 5.58 -47.03
C LEU A 51 -36.57 4.22 -47.02
N VAL A 52 -35.81 3.14 -46.96
CA VAL A 52 -36.36 1.76 -46.96
C VAL A 52 -36.86 1.34 -45.58
N LYS A 53 -36.09 1.61 -44.52
CA LYS A 53 -36.40 1.18 -43.15
C LYS A 53 -35.70 2.05 -42.12
N THR A 54 -36.35 2.25 -40.98
CA THR A 54 -35.75 2.84 -39.78
C THR A 54 -35.86 1.84 -38.64
N ASP A 55 -34.73 1.53 -38.00
CA ASP A 55 -34.68 0.67 -36.82
C ASP A 55 -33.99 1.41 -35.68
N GLU A 56 -34.43 1.14 -34.45
CA GLU A 56 -33.69 1.59 -33.27
C GLU A 56 -32.41 0.78 -33.13
N TYR A 57 -31.27 1.47 -33.04
CA TYR A 57 -29.96 0.86 -32.92
C TYR A 57 -29.17 1.45 -31.77
N LYS A 58 -28.65 0.59 -30.90
CA LYS A 58 -27.77 1.02 -29.80
C LYS A 58 -26.33 1.08 -30.31
N SER A 59 -25.87 2.29 -30.62
CA SER A 59 -24.48 2.57 -31.02
C SER A 59 -23.63 3.08 -29.85
N THR A 60 -22.33 2.74 -29.86
CA THR A 60 -21.34 3.42 -29.03
C THR A 60 -20.95 4.73 -29.70
N VAL A 61 -21.22 5.86 -29.05
CA VAL A 61 -20.89 7.20 -29.58
C VAL A 61 -19.72 7.76 -28.77
N GLY A 62 -18.66 8.17 -29.45
CA GLY A 62 -17.52 8.81 -28.81
C GLY A 62 -17.88 10.21 -28.31
N THR A 63 -17.50 10.52 -27.08
CA THR A 63 -17.72 11.84 -26.47
C THR A 63 -16.44 12.36 -25.85
N SER A 64 -16.26 13.68 -25.87
CA SER A 64 -15.18 14.35 -25.14
C SER A 64 -15.28 14.02 -23.65
N GLU A 65 -14.21 13.51 -23.06
CA GLU A 65 -14.15 13.23 -21.61
C GLU A 65 -14.36 14.50 -20.77
N ARG A 66 -13.97 15.67 -21.30
CA ARG A 66 -14.02 16.94 -20.57
C ARG A 66 -15.38 17.63 -20.67
N THR A 67 -16.03 17.59 -21.82
CA THR A 67 -17.26 18.37 -22.09
C THR A 67 -18.50 17.49 -22.31
N GLY A 68 -18.32 16.19 -22.54
CA GLY A 68 -19.40 15.27 -22.92
C GLY A 68 -19.93 15.46 -24.35
N ALA A 69 -19.40 16.41 -25.12
CA ALA A 69 -19.82 16.65 -26.50
C ALA A 69 -19.47 15.45 -27.39
N VAL A 70 -20.39 15.10 -28.31
CA VAL A 70 -20.15 14.05 -29.31
C VAL A 70 -18.99 14.45 -30.23
N ILE A 71 -17.99 13.58 -30.31
CA ILE A 71 -16.80 13.78 -31.16
C ILE A 71 -17.16 13.47 -32.60
N GLU A 72 -16.75 14.36 -33.51
CA GLU A 72 -16.85 14.13 -34.95
C GLU A 72 -15.45 13.85 -35.54
N PRO A 73 -15.31 12.85 -36.43
CA PRO A 73 -14.08 12.63 -37.14
C PRO A 73 -13.88 13.73 -38.18
N LYS A 74 -12.80 14.50 -38.05
CA LYS A 74 -12.38 15.51 -39.02
C LYS A 74 -10.95 15.25 -39.45
N LEU A 75 -10.66 15.46 -40.73
CA LEU A 75 -9.28 15.43 -41.23
C LEU A 75 -8.69 16.84 -41.11
N SER A 76 -7.65 16.95 -40.29
CA SER A 76 -6.87 18.17 -40.12
C SER A 76 -5.38 17.86 -40.25
N LEU A 77 -4.61 18.87 -40.69
CA LEU A 77 -3.15 18.81 -40.62
C LEU A 77 -2.74 18.90 -39.15
N GLN A 78 -1.91 17.98 -38.69
CA GLN A 78 -1.48 17.86 -37.29
C GLN A 78 -0.03 17.40 -37.25
N TRP A 79 0.63 17.65 -36.12
CA TRP A 79 1.96 17.17 -35.83
C TRP A 79 1.92 15.78 -35.20
N PHE A 80 2.71 14.87 -35.75
CA PHE A 80 2.81 13.50 -35.27
C PHE A 80 4.26 13.14 -34.92
N LEU A 81 4.44 12.44 -33.81
CA LEU A 81 5.68 11.76 -33.46
C LEU A 81 5.61 10.32 -33.97
N LYS A 82 6.62 9.90 -34.76
CA LYS A 82 6.75 8.52 -35.21
C LYS A 82 7.10 7.62 -34.03
N MET A 83 6.22 6.68 -33.69
CA MET A 83 6.34 5.92 -32.43
C MET A 83 7.08 4.60 -32.54
N GLU A 84 7.14 4.02 -33.74
CA GLU A 84 7.62 2.65 -33.96
C GLU A 84 9.01 2.39 -33.34
N ASP A 85 9.94 3.31 -33.54
CA ASP A 85 11.33 3.12 -33.10
C ASP A 85 11.53 3.48 -31.62
N LEU A 86 10.78 4.48 -31.12
CA LEU A 86 10.80 4.90 -29.72
C LEU A 86 10.17 3.86 -28.78
N ALA A 87 9.14 3.16 -29.24
CA ALA A 87 8.41 2.19 -28.41
C ALA A 87 9.17 0.88 -28.19
N LYS A 88 10.06 0.49 -29.12
CA LYS A 88 10.85 -0.75 -29.06
C LYS A 88 11.67 -0.88 -27.76
N PRO A 89 12.57 0.06 -27.40
CA PRO A 89 13.35 -0.05 -26.18
C PRO A 89 12.46 -0.05 -24.94
N ALA A 90 11.41 0.79 -24.92
CA ALA A 90 10.49 0.83 -23.79
C ALA A 90 9.75 -0.49 -23.57
N LEU A 91 9.34 -1.17 -24.64
CA LEU A 91 8.77 -2.51 -24.56
C LEU A 91 9.79 -3.53 -24.06
N GLU A 92 10.98 -3.57 -24.67
CA GLU A 92 12.02 -4.54 -24.37
C GLU A 92 12.43 -4.53 -22.89
N HIS A 93 12.79 -3.36 -22.37
CA HIS A 93 13.35 -3.22 -21.03
C HIS A 93 12.33 -3.49 -19.91
N VAL A 94 11.03 -3.29 -20.17
CA VAL A 94 9.98 -3.73 -19.24
C VAL A 94 9.74 -5.23 -19.33
N MET A 95 9.84 -5.83 -20.52
CA MET A 95 9.67 -7.28 -20.68
C MET A 95 10.81 -8.07 -20.04
N ASN A 96 12.04 -7.56 -20.12
CA ASN A 96 13.25 -8.20 -19.58
C ASN A 96 13.54 -7.88 -18.10
N ASP A 97 12.65 -7.16 -17.40
CA ASP A 97 12.82 -6.79 -15.98
C ASP A 97 13.95 -5.82 -15.65
N ASP A 98 14.54 -5.14 -16.65
CA ASP A 98 15.42 -3.99 -16.41
C ASP A 98 14.64 -2.84 -15.75
N ILE A 99 13.38 -2.67 -16.17
CA ILE A 99 12.38 -1.82 -15.52
C ILE A 99 11.26 -2.71 -14.99
N GLN A 100 11.12 -2.75 -13.66
CA GLN A 100 10.19 -3.66 -12.99
C GLN A 100 8.86 -2.97 -12.67
N LEU A 101 7.74 -3.55 -13.12
CA LEU A 101 6.40 -3.10 -12.74
C LEU A 101 5.93 -3.83 -11.49
N HIS A 102 5.57 -3.09 -10.44
CA HIS A 102 5.05 -3.61 -9.18
C HIS A 102 3.57 -3.23 -9.04
N PRO A 103 2.61 -4.18 -9.06
CA PRO A 103 2.78 -5.63 -9.25
C PRO A 103 3.01 -6.04 -10.72
N ALA A 104 3.70 -7.17 -10.90
CA ALA A 104 4.09 -7.70 -12.22
C ALA A 104 2.90 -8.01 -13.17
N LYS A 105 1.67 -8.14 -12.66
CA LYS A 105 0.46 -8.37 -13.46
C LYS A 105 0.26 -7.31 -14.55
N PHE A 106 0.73 -6.07 -14.32
CA PHE A 106 0.59 -4.97 -15.28
C PHE A 106 1.47 -5.12 -16.52
N LYS A 107 2.47 -6.02 -16.53
CA LYS A 107 3.30 -6.30 -17.71
C LYS A 107 2.48 -6.72 -18.93
N ASN A 108 1.42 -7.50 -18.73
CA ASN A 108 0.59 -7.97 -19.84
C ASN A 108 -0.19 -6.81 -20.49
N THR A 109 -0.79 -5.95 -19.67
CA THR A 109 -1.46 -4.74 -20.16
C THR A 109 -0.45 -3.80 -20.84
N TYR A 110 0.74 -3.65 -20.23
CA TYR A 110 1.84 -2.87 -20.80
C TYR A 110 2.21 -3.35 -22.21
N ARG A 111 2.51 -4.65 -22.35
CA ARG A 111 2.86 -5.31 -23.61
C ARG A 111 1.79 -5.08 -24.69
N SER A 112 0.54 -5.39 -24.37
CA SER A 112 -0.57 -5.29 -25.34
C SER A 112 -0.71 -3.91 -25.95
N TRP A 113 -0.40 -2.85 -25.20
CA TRP A 113 -0.52 -1.48 -25.68
C TRP A 113 0.69 -1.07 -26.51
N MET A 114 1.88 -1.44 -26.05
CA MET A 114 3.15 -1.12 -26.70
C MET A 114 3.34 -1.85 -28.03
N GLU A 115 2.82 -3.07 -28.17
CA GLU A 115 2.81 -3.83 -29.44
C GLU A 115 1.88 -3.22 -30.50
N ASN A 116 0.90 -2.41 -30.10
CA ASN A 116 -0.12 -1.82 -30.98
C ASN A 116 -0.05 -0.28 -30.98
N VAL A 117 1.13 0.29 -30.76
CA VAL A 117 1.31 1.74 -30.72
C VAL A 117 1.10 2.35 -32.11
N HIS A 118 0.45 3.50 -32.15
CA HIS A 118 0.25 4.31 -33.36
C HIS A 118 1.05 5.62 -33.21
N ASP A 119 1.36 6.27 -34.34
CA ASP A 119 2.01 7.57 -34.31
C ASP A 119 1.22 8.57 -33.45
N TRP A 120 1.94 9.24 -32.56
CA TRP A 120 1.32 10.05 -31.53
C TRP A 120 1.07 11.46 -32.09
N CYS A 121 -0.20 11.85 -32.21
CA CYS A 121 -0.57 13.23 -32.48
C CYS A 121 -0.18 14.14 -31.30
N ILE A 122 0.81 15.00 -31.50
CA ILE A 122 1.40 15.88 -30.48
C ILE A 122 0.88 17.33 -30.53
N SER A 123 0.19 17.74 -31.59
CA SER A 123 -0.41 19.09 -31.68
C SER A 123 -1.80 19.14 -31.05
N ARG A 124 -2.15 20.30 -30.49
CA ARG A 124 -3.45 20.60 -29.89
C ARG A 124 -3.85 22.04 -30.22
N GLN A 125 -5.09 22.23 -30.66
CA GLN A 125 -5.69 23.55 -30.90
C GLN A 125 -6.22 24.12 -29.58
N LEU A 126 -5.30 24.34 -28.63
CA LEU A 126 -5.61 24.85 -27.29
C LEU A 126 -4.83 26.13 -27.04
N TRP A 127 -5.36 26.97 -26.15
CA TRP A 127 -4.69 28.20 -25.71
C TRP A 127 -3.60 27.94 -24.66
N TRP A 128 -3.65 26.79 -23.99
CA TRP A 128 -2.72 26.42 -22.92
C TRP A 128 -1.84 25.26 -23.35
N GLY A 129 -0.53 25.53 -23.43
CA GLY A 129 0.50 24.56 -23.76
C GLY A 129 1.74 25.27 -24.29
N GLN A 130 2.77 24.48 -24.63
CA GLN A 130 3.98 25.00 -25.25
C GLN A 130 3.73 25.19 -26.74
N GLN A 131 3.84 26.41 -27.26
CA GLN A 131 3.61 26.68 -28.68
C GLN A 131 4.62 25.92 -29.54
N ILE A 132 4.15 25.29 -30.61
CA ILE A 132 5.01 24.47 -31.47
C ILE A 132 6.08 25.36 -32.12
N PRO A 133 7.38 24.98 -32.07
CA PRO A 133 8.49 25.76 -32.62
C PRO A 133 8.62 25.59 -34.14
N ALA A 134 7.52 25.80 -34.85
CA ALA A 134 7.38 25.70 -36.29
C ALA A 134 6.90 27.04 -36.86
N PHE A 135 7.48 27.48 -37.96
CA PHE A 135 7.25 28.79 -38.58
C PHE A 135 6.91 28.61 -40.05
N TYR A 136 5.87 29.31 -40.51
CA TYR A 136 5.40 29.31 -41.88
C TYR A 136 5.72 30.63 -42.56
N MET A 137 6.17 30.55 -43.81
CA MET A 137 6.19 31.68 -44.74
C MET A 137 4.80 31.87 -45.37
N GLU A 138 4.55 33.02 -46.01
CA GLU A 138 3.28 33.32 -46.68
C GLU A 138 2.88 32.28 -47.75
N ASP A 139 3.86 31.64 -48.40
CA ASP A 139 3.63 30.60 -49.41
C ASP A 139 3.33 29.21 -48.81
N GLY A 140 3.30 29.09 -47.49
CA GLY A 140 3.06 27.84 -46.75
C GLY A 140 4.32 27.01 -46.48
N THR A 141 5.51 27.47 -46.86
CA THR A 141 6.76 26.76 -46.55
C THR A 141 7.01 26.74 -45.04
N LEU A 142 7.29 25.54 -44.52
CA LEU A 142 7.49 25.25 -43.10
C LEU A 142 8.99 25.22 -42.71
N ILE A 143 9.32 25.83 -41.58
CA ILE A 143 10.64 25.88 -40.96
C ILE A 143 10.53 25.57 -39.47
N VAL A 144 11.19 24.52 -38.99
CA VAL A 144 11.28 24.20 -37.55
C VAL A 144 12.55 24.81 -36.97
N ALA A 145 12.43 25.60 -35.91
CA ALA A 145 13.54 26.31 -35.29
C ALA A 145 13.25 26.68 -33.83
N LYS A 146 14.28 26.87 -32.99
CA LYS A 146 14.11 27.19 -31.55
C LYS A 146 13.31 28.48 -31.32
N ASP A 147 13.51 29.46 -32.18
CA ASP A 147 12.81 30.74 -32.13
C ASP A 147 12.68 31.36 -33.54
N LYS A 148 11.98 32.50 -33.60
CA LYS A 148 11.69 33.21 -34.86
C LYS A 148 12.94 33.74 -35.55
N LYS A 149 13.99 34.10 -34.78
CA LYS A 149 15.27 34.60 -35.32
C LYS A 149 16.02 33.50 -36.03
N GLU A 150 16.07 32.33 -35.42
CA GLU A 150 16.71 31.15 -36.01
C GLU A 150 15.93 30.67 -37.25
N ALA A 151 14.59 30.71 -37.20
CA ALA A 151 13.76 30.41 -38.37
C ALA A 151 14.08 31.36 -39.55
N LEU A 152 14.22 32.66 -39.29
CA LEU A 152 14.58 33.66 -40.30
C LEU A 152 15.97 33.41 -40.89
N ARG A 153 16.94 33.05 -40.04
CA ARG A 153 18.29 32.70 -40.49
C ARG A 153 18.24 31.50 -41.44
N ILE A 154 17.53 30.43 -41.07
CA ILE A 154 17.33 29.25 -41.92
C ILE A 154 16.64 29.63 -43.22
N ALA A 155 15.61 30.49 -43.19
CA ALA A 155 14.88 30.91 -44.37
C ALA A 155 15.79 31.61 -45.39
N ARG A 156 16.58 32.57 -44.90
CA ARG A 156 17.53 33.36 -45.71
C ARG A 156 18.62 32.47 -46.30
N ASP A 157 19.22 31.58 -45.50
CA ASP A 157 20.33 30.75 -45.92
C ASP A 157 19.88 29.63 -46.88
N LYS A 158 18.81 28.91 -46.53
CA LYS A 158 18.36 27.72 -47.27
C LYS A 158 17.61 28.07 -48.55
N TYR A 159 16.77 29.10 -48.51
CA TYR A 159 15.91 29.49 -49.65
C TYR A 159 16.42 30.75 -50.37
N GLN A 160 17.55 31.33 -49.93
CA GLN A 160 18.18 32.51 -50.55
C GLN A 160 17.26 33.75 -50.54
N LEU A 161 16.37 33.83 -49.56
CA LEU A 161 15.36 34.88 -49.41
C LEU A 161 15.82 35.99 -48.46
N TYR A 162 16.94 36.66 -48.80
CA TYR A 162 17.59 37.65 -47.92
C TYR A 162 16.73 38.88 -47.56
N ALA A 163 15.67 39.14 -48.33
CA ALA A 163 14.72 40.22 -48.07
C ALA A 163 13.70 39.91 -46.96
N LEU A 164 13.51 38.63 -46.59
CA LEU A 164 12.58 38.25 -45.52
C LEU A 164 12.97 38.94 -44.21
N VAL A 165 11.96 39.36 -43.45
CA VAL A 165 12.07 39.83 -42.07
C VAL A 165 11.30 38.92 -41.13
N GLU A 166 11.45 39.10 -39.81
CA GLU A 166 10.77 38.26 -38.83
C GLU A 166 9.24 38.32 -38.99
N ASP A 167 8.66 39.47 -39.35
CA ASP A 167 7.20 39.63 -39.50
C ASP A 167 6.62 38.82 -40.67
N ASP A 168 7.44 38.42 -41.64
CA ASP A 168 7.03 37.56 -42.76
C ASP A 168 6.90 36.08 -42.36
N LEU A 169 7.28 35.74 -41.11
CA LEU A 169 7.14 34.41 -40.54
C LEU A 169 6.00 34.38 -39.53
N THR A 170 5.12 33.38 -39.66
CA THR A 170 4.06 33.12 -38.71
C THR A 170 4.35 31.81 -37.97
N GLN A 171 4.46 31.87 -36.64
CA GLN A 171 4.61 30.65 -35.85
C GLN A 171 3.30 29.84 -35.84
N ASP A 172 3.41 28.52 -35.86
CA ASP A 172 2.27 27.61 -35.73
C ASP A 172 1.46 27.97 -34.48
N PRO A 173 0.13 28.21 -34.61
CA PRO A 173 -0.70 28.60 -33.48
C PRO A 173 -1.01 27.43 -32.54
N ASP A 174 -0.73 26.19 -32.95
CA ASP A 174 -0.96 25.01 -32.12
C ASP A 174 0.03 24.94 -30.94
N VAL A 175 -0.40 24.24 -29.90
CA VAL A 175 0.43 23.91 -28.74
C VAL A 175 0.69 22.40 -28.66
N LEU A 176 1.76 22.03 -27.97
CA LEU A 176 2.09 20.63 -27.71
C LEU A 176 1.14 20.00 -26.69
N ASP A 177 0.87 18.71 -26.88
CA ASP A 177 0.15 17.84 -25.94
C ASP A 177 0.80 17.91 -24.55
N THR A 178 0.00 18.00 -23.48
CA THR A 178 0.53 18.06 -22.11
C THR A 178 1.38 16.84 -21.75
N TRP A 179 1.09 15.70 -22.34
CA TRP A 179 1.91 14.50 -22.15
C TRP A 179 3.28 14.58 -22.85
N PHE A 180 3.44 15.44 -23.86
CA PHE A 180 4.69 15.69 -24.60
C PHE A 180 5.66 16.58 -23.83
N SER A 181 5.19 17.34 -22.85
CA SER A 181 6.08 17.90 -21.82
C SER A 181 6.32 16.90 -20.69
N SER A 182 5.26 16.25 -20.20
CA SER A 182 5.32 15.40 -19.00
C SER A 182 6.20 14.17 -19.16
N TRP A 183 6.38 13.64 -20.37
CA TRP A 183 7.28 12.49 -20.60
C TRP A 183 8.77 12.83 -20.41
N LEU A 184 9.15 14.11 -20.41
CA LEU A 184 10.53 14.55 -20.14
C LEU A 184 10.82 14.67 -18.64
N TRP A 185 9.82 14.43 -17.78
CA TRP A 185 9.92 14.65 -16.33
C TRP A 185 11.19 14.09 -15.67
N PRO A 186 11.65 12.85 -15.93
CA PRO A 186 12.84 12.31 -15.27
C PRO A 186 14.13 13.09 -15.58
N ILE A 187 14.13 13.88 -16.67
CA ILE A 187 15.30 14.60 -17.17
C ILE A 187 15.16 16.10 -16.93
N SER A 188 14.01 16.68 -17.29
CA SER A 188 13.83 18.14 -17.33
C SER A 188 13.78 18.79 -15.96
N VAL A 189 13.39 18.07 -14.90
CA VAL A 189 13.34 18.64 -13.54
C VAL A 189 14.72 18.92 -12.95
N PHE A 190 15.75 18.30 -13.53
CA PHE A 190 17.17 18.50 -13.18
C PHE A 190 17.93 19.18 -14.32
N ASP A 191 17.23 19.88 -15.21
CA ASP A 191 17.82 20.59 -16.37
C ASP A 191 18.66 19.71 -17.31
N GLY A 192 18.42 18.40 -17.32
CA GLY A 192 19.21 17.43 -18.10
C GLY A 192 18.96 17.46 -19.62
N ILE A 193 18.06 18.33 -20.10
CA ILE A 193 17.81 18.51 -21.55
C ILE A 193 18.70 19.61 -22.10
N GLU A 194 18.77 20.76 -21.43
CA GLU A 194 19.66 21.86 -21.86
C GLU A 194 21.10 21.61 -21.42
N ASN A 195 21.30 21.03 -20.24
CA ASN A 195 22.60 20.74 -19.64
C ASN A 195 22.71 19.23 -19.29
N PRO A 196 22.98 18.35 -20.27
CA PRO A 196 22.83 16.89 -20.12
C PRO A 196 23.76 16.25 -19.08
N ASP A 197 24.89 16.88 -18.76
CA ASP A 197 25.91 16.34 -17.86
C ASP A 197 26.07 17.15 -16.56
N ASN A 198 25.04 17.89 -16.14
CA ASN A 198 25.12 18.67 -14.91
C ASN A 198 25.15 17.77 -13.63
N GLU A 199 25.51 18.37 -12.48
CA GLU A 199 25.68 17.61 -11.23
C GLU A 199 24.38 16.96 -10.73
N GLU A 200 23.23 17.62 -10.87
CA GLU A 200 21.95 17.09 -10.38
C GLU A 200 21.47 15.91 -11.21
N ILE A 201 21.50 16.02 -12.53
CA ILE A 201 21.05 14.93 -13.41
C ILE A 201 21.93 13.68 -13.28
N ASN A 202 23.23 13.85 -13.09
CA ASN A 202 24.18 12.76 -12.85
C ASN A 202 23.99 12.10 -11.48
N TYR A 203 23.44 12.81 -10.49
CA TYR A 203 23.16 12.28 -9.17
C TYR A 203 21.81 11.55 -9.10
N TYR A 204 20.76 12.15 -9.67
CA TYR A 204 19.37 11.68 -9.49
C TYR A 204 18.86 10.72 -10.57
N TYR A 205 19.59 10.57 -11.69
CA TYR A 205 19.21 9.66 -12.76
C TYR A 205 20.28 8.58 -12.97
N PRO A 206 19.89 7.29 -13.08
CA PRO A 206 18.51 6.79 -13.13
C PRO A 206 17.83 6.83 -11.76
N THR A 207 16.55 7.23 -11.74
CA THR A 207 15.75 7.25 -10.51
C THR A 207 15.48 5.81 -10.02
N ASN A 208 15.40 5.60 -8.71
CA ASN A 208 15.11 4.26 -8.17
C ASN A 208 13.67 3.83 -8.45
N ASP A 209 12.70 4.60 -7.97
CA ASP A 209 11.29 4.21 -7.93
C ASP A 209 10.38 5.32 -8.46
N LEU A 210 9.49 4.97 -9.39
CA LEU A 210 8.38 5.81 -9.84
C LEU A 210 7.07 5.29 -9.22
N VAL A 211 6.38 6.12 -8.44
CA VAL A 211 5.09 5.79 -7.81
C VAL A 211 3.95 6.47 -8.58
N THR A 212 2.99 5.69 -9.09
CA THR A 212 1.85 6.25 -9.83
C THR A 212 0.64 5.31 -9.92
N GLY A 213 -0.49 5.78 -10.45
CA GLY A 213 -1.67 4.97 -10.74
C GLY A 213 -1.59 4.25 -12.09
N PRO A 214 -2.26 3.09 -12.26
CA PRO A 214 -2.26 2.32 -13.50
C PRO A 214 -2.99 3.02 -14.67
N ASP A 215 -3.79 4.04 -14.39
CA ASP A 215 -4.53 4.82 -15.39
C ASP A 215 -3.63 5.66 -16.30
N ILE A 216 -2.41 5.98 -15.88
CA ILE A 216 -1.43 6.74 -16.67
C ILE A 216 -0.19 5.92 -17.04
N LEU A 217 -0.25 4.58 -16.93
CA LEU A 217 0.83 3.66 -17.32
C LEU A 217 1.27 3.88 -18.78
N PHE A 218 0.32 4.13 -19.68
CA PHE A 218 0.60 4.33 -21.11
C PHE A 218 0.91 5.78 -21.47
N PHE A 219 0.15 6.71 -20.88
CA PHE A 219 0.25 8.13 -21.21
C PHE A 219 1.47 8.80 -20.58
N TRP A 220 2.02 8.22 -19.52
CA TRP A 220 3.15 8.82 -18.80
C TRP A 220 4.32 7.86 -18.64
N VAL A 221 4.13 6.72 -17.97
CA VAL A 221 5.23 5.80 -17.64
C VAL A 221 5.92 5.31 -18.92
N ALA A 222 5.17 4.75 -19.87
CA ALA A 222 5.72 4.27 -21.13
C ALA A 222 6.48 5.37 -21.89
N ARG A 223 5.92 6.59 -21.90
CA ARG A 223 6.51 7.74 -22.59
C ARG A 223 7.80 8.20 -21.92
N MET A 224 7.87 8.22 -20.59
CA MET A 224 9.11 8.53 -19.88
C MET A 224 10.20 7.51 -20.17
N ILE A 225 9.85 6.22 -20.31
CA ILE A 225 10.81 5.18 -20.70
C ILE A 225 11.35 5.45 -22.12
N MET A 226 10.47 5.76 -23.07
CA MET A 226 10.88 6.15 -24.43
C MET A 226 11.84 7.35 -24.41
N ALA A 227 11.48 8.41 -23.67
CA ALA A 227 12.29 9.61 -23.55
C ALA A 227 13.65 9.35 -22.88
N GLY A 228 13.71 8.47 -21.88
CA GLY A 228 14.96 8.06 -21.25
C GLY A 228 15.92 7.43 -22.25
N TYR A 229 15.46 6.42 -22.99
CA TYR A 229 16.33 5.78 -23.99
C TYR A 229 16.69 6.69 -25.16
N GLU A 230 15.77 7.54 -25.62
CA GLU A 230 16.03 8.47 -26.73
C GLU A 230 17.09 9.52 -26.37
N TRP A 231 16.97 10.16 -25.20
CA TRP A 231 17.81 11.30 -24.85
C TRP A 231 19.02 10.96 -24.00
N ARG A 232 19.00 9.82 -23.30
CA ARG A 232 20.04 9.40 -22.35
C ARG A 232 20.66 8.05 -22.67
N GLY A 233 20.02 7.24 -23.52
CA GLY A 233 20.50 5.90 -23.85
C GLY A 233 20.41 4.89 -22.69
N GLU A 234 19.70 5.21 -21.61
CA GLU A 234 19.55 4.35 -20.44
C GLU A 234 18.12 4.49 -19.84
N LEU A 235 17.76 3.62 -18.89
CA LEU A 235 16.44 3.64 -18.24
C LEU A 235 16.22 4.89 -17.38
N PRO A 236 15.02 5.50 -17.35
CA PRO A 236 14.74 6.63 -16.47
C PRO A 236 14.51 6.24 -15.00
N PHE A 237 14.00 5.04 -14.77
CA PHE A 237 13.74 4.50 -13.44
C PHE A 237 13.78 2.98 -13.42
N LYS A 238 14.20 2.39 -12.29
CA LYS A 238 14.34 0.93 -12.13
C LYS A 238 13.02 0.25 -11.78
N ASN A 239 12.22 0.85 -10.90
CA ASN A 239 10.95 0.30 -10.45
C ASN A 239 9.80 1.24 -10.75
N VAL A 240 8.65 0.69 -11.11
CA VAL A 240 7.38 1.41 -11.23
C VAL A 240 6.39 0.78 -10.25
N TYR A 241 6.14 1.47 -9.14
CA TYR A 241 5.13 1.08 -8.16
C TYR A 241 3.76 1.62 -8.56
N LEU A 242 2.93 0.72 -9.07
CA LEU A 242 1.56 1.00 -9.48
C LEU A 242 0.61 0.85 -8.29
N THR A 243 0.08 1.98 -7.82
CA THR A 243 -0.88 2.02 -6.71
C THR A 243 -2.23 1.45 -7.14
N GLY A 244 -3.12 1.21 -6.19
CA GLY A 244 -4.55 1.12 -6.46
C GLY A 244 -5.15 2.47 -6.86
N ILE A 245 -6.34 2.45 -7.44
CA ILE A 245 -7.19 3.62 -7.58
C ILE A 245 -8.13 3.69 -6.37
N VAL A 246 -8.25 4.87 -5.77
CA VAL A 246 -9.22 5.10 -4.68
C VAL A 246 -10.63 5.14 -5.26
N ARG A 247 -11.51 4.33 -4.70
CA ARG A 247 -12.90 4.15 -5.13
C ARG A 247 -13.87 4.46 -4.01
N ASP A 248 -15.05 4.95 -4.37
CA ASP A 248 -16.14 5.13 -3.43
C ASP A 248 -16.77 3.78 -3.00
N LYS A 249 -17.73 3.84 -2.07
CA LYS A 249 -18.44 2.66 -1.55
C LYS A 249 -19.21 1.85 -2.63
N GLN A 250 -19.43 2.43 -3.81
CA GLN A 250 -20.07 1.77 -4.95
C GLN A 250 -19.04 1.21 -5.95
N GLY A 251 -17.75 1.32 -5.65
CA GLY A 251 -16.66 0.87 -6.53
C GLY A 251 -16.38 1.82 -7.70
N ARG A 252 -16.92 3.04 -7.70
CA ARG A 252 -16.64 4.04 -8.75
C ARG A 252 -15.34 4.76 -8.41
N LYS A 253 -14.53 5.07 -9.42
CA LYS A 253 -13.32 5.90 -9.26
C LYS A 253 -13.71 7.21 -8.57
N MET A 254 -12.94 7.62 -7.57
CA MET A 254 -13.13 8.95 -6.99
C MET A 254 -12.65 10.02 -7.97
N SER A 255 -13.51 10.99 -8.25
CA SER A 255 -13.16 12.15 -9.06
C SER A 255 -13.97 13.38 -8.63
N LYS A 256 -13.39 14.56 -8.87
CA LYS A 256 -14.11 15.82 -8.69
C LYS A 256 -15.35 15.91 -9.58
N SER A 257 -15.27 15.39 -10.81
CA SER A 257 -16.40 15.39 -11.76
C SER A 257 -17.59 14.56 -11.29
N LEU A 258 -17.36 13.49 -10.53
CA LEU A 258 -18.41 12.65 -9.95
C LEU A 258 -18.90 13.17 -8.59
N GLY A 259 -18.28 14.22 -8.03
CA GLY A 259 -18.62 14.76 -6.71
C GLY A 259 -18.47 13.76 -5.56
N ASN A 260 -17.70 12.68 -5.76
CA ASN A 260 -17.57 11.56 -4.82
C ASN A 260 -16.18 11.48 -4.17
N SER A 261 -15.32 12.50 -4.37
CA SER A 261 -14.02 12.61 -3.72
C SER A 261 -14.14 13.50 -2.49
N PRO A 262 -13.86 12.99 -1.27
CA PRO A 262 -13.74 13.86 -0.10
C PRO A 262 -12.54 14.80 -0.25
N ASP A 263 -12.59 15.95 0.42
CA ASP A 263 -11.42 16.83 0.52
C ASP A 263 -10.42 16.24 1.52
N PRO A 264 -9.16 15.96 1.10
CA PRO A 264 -8.14 15.48 2.02
C PRO A 264 -7.90 16.39 3.22
N LEU A 265 -8.06 17.71 3.09
CA LEU A 265 -7.86 18.65 4.19
C LEU A 265 -8.96 18.55 5.24
N GLU A 266 -10.21 18.33 4.84
CA GLU A 266 -11.32 18.07 5.76
C GLU A 266 -11.11 16.76 6.53
N LEU A 267 -10.58 15.72 5.85
CA LEU A 267 -10.23 14.46 6.52
C LEU A 267 -9.09 14.68 7.53
N ILE A 268 -8.07 15.47 7.17
CA ILE A 268 -6.95 15.79 8.05
C ILE A 268 -7.43 16.58 9.28
N GLU A 269 -8.33 17.54 9.10
CA GLU A 269 -8.91 18.31 10.20
C GLU A 269 -9.65 17.40 11.19
N ARG A 270 -10.39 16.41 10.68
CA ARG A 270 -11.21 15.49 11.50
C ARG A 270 -10.42 14.36 12.17
N PHE A 271 -9.41 13.81 11.50
CA PHE A 271 -8.71 12.59 11.92
C PHE A 271 -7.21 12.77 12.19
N GLY A 272 -6.66 13.94 11.88
CA GLY A 272 -5.22 14.21 11.90
C GLY A 272 -4.50 13.66 10.67
N ALA A 273 -3.41 14.30 10.26
CA ALA A 273 -2.63 13.90 9.08
C ALA A 273 -2.12 12.45 9.18
N ASP A 274 -1.61 12.05 10.35
CA ASP A 274 -1.16 10.67 10.57
C ASP A 274 -2.32 9.66 10.59
N GLY A 275 -3.49 10.07 11.07
CA GLY A 275 -4.69 9.24 11.06
C GLY A 275 -5.17 8.95 9.64
N VAL A 276 -5.15 9.97 8.77
CA VAL A 276 -5.46 9.80 7.34
C VAL A 276 -4.39 8.96 6.64
N ARG A 277 -3.10 9.28 6.82
CA ARG A 277 -1.99 8.56 6.17
C ARG A 277 -1.97 7.07 6.53
N SER A 278 -1.90 6.74 7.82
CA SER A 278 -1.84 5.35 8.29
C SER A 278 -3.12 4.60 7.94
N GLY A 279 -4.29 5.23 8.13
CA GLY A 279 -5.59 4.65 7.81
C GLY A 279 -5.71 4.19 6.36
N LEU A 280 -5.32 5.04 5.41
CA LEU A 280 -5.31 4.69 3.98
C LEU A 280 -4.27 3.62 3.66
N LEU A 281 -3.06 3.73 4.23
CA LEU A 281 -1.96 2.82 3.94
C LEU A 281 -2.21 1.39 4.44
N PHE A 282 -3.00 1.19 5.51
CA PHE A 282 -3.41 -0.15 5.96
C PHE A 282 -4.18 -0.94 4.89
N SER A 283 -4.88 -0.26 3.99
CA SER A 283 -5.77 -0.88 2.99
C SER A 283 -5.32 -0.67 1.54
N ALA A 284 -4.06 -0.28 1.32
CA ALA A 284 -3.53 0.08 0.00
C ALA A 284 -2.44 -0.87 -0.53
N PRO A 285 -2.68 -2.20 -0.63
CA PRO A 285 -1.71 -3.10 -1.23
C PRO A 285 -1.52 -2.76 -2.72
N ALA A 286 -0.29 -2.95 -3.22
CA ALA A 286 0.11 -2.59 -4.58
C ALA A 286 -0.85 -3.13 -5.66
N GLY A 287 -1.31 -2.24 -6.55
CA GLY A 287 -2.15 -2.56 -7.69
C GLY A 287 -3.57 -3.07 -7.40
N ASN A 288 -4.04 -3.02 -6.16
CA ASN A 288 -5.43 -3.30 -5.81
C ASN A 288 -6.15 -2.01 -5.45
N ASP A 289 -7.34 -1.82 -5.98
CA ASP A 289 -8.13 -0.62 -5.71
C ASP A 289 -8.53 -0.53 -4.24
N LEU A 290 -8.47 0.69 -3.71
CA LEU A 290 -8.84 0.99 -2.33
C LEU A 290 -10.31 1.43 -2.29
N LEU A 291 -11.17 0.63 -1.67
CA LEU A 291 -12.52 1.07 -1.34
C LEU A 291 -12.45 1.98 -0.12
N PHE A 292 -12.59 3.28 -0.35
CA PHE A 292 -12.49 4.28 0.71
C PHE A 292 -13.71 4.24 1.63
N ASP A 293 -13.43 4.19 2.93
CA ASP A 293 -14.38 4.44 4.02
C ASP A 293 -13.68 5.30 5.07
N GLU A 294 -14.38 6.30 5.63
CA GLU A 294 -13.84 7.14 6.70
C GLU A 294 -13.46 6.33 7.95
N LYS A 295 -14.04 5.13 8.12
CA LYS A 295 -13.63 4.17 9.15
C LYS A 295 -12.14 3.81 9.10
N LEU A 296 -11.52 3.88 7.92
CA LEU A 296 -10.08 3.69 7.76
C LEU A 296 -9.30 4.83 8.43
N CYS A 297 -9.71 6.08 8.20
CA CYS A 297 -9.11 7.24 8.87
C CYS A 297 -9.37 7.22 10.38
N GLU A 298 -10.52 6.74 10.82
CA GLU A 298 -10.81 6.51 12.25
C GLU A 298 -9.87 5.48 12.87
N GLN A 299 -9.59 4.37 12.19
CA GLN A 299 -8.61 3.38 12.64
C GLN A 299 -7.22 4.01 12.82
N GLY A 300 -6.77 4.79 11.85
CA GLY A 300 -5.50 5.51 11.94
C GLY A 300 -5.46 6.49 13.11
N ARG A 301 -6.51 7.30 13.30
CA ARG A 301 -6.65 8.22 14.45
C ARG A 301 -6.59 7.46 15.78
N ASN A 302 -7.29 6.33 15.89
CA ASN A 302 -7.31 5.52 17.10
C ASN A 302 -5.91 4.93 17.39
N PHE A 303 -5.14 4.61 16.36
CA PHE A 303 -3.74 4.21 16.51
C PHE A 303 -2.86 5.36 17.00
N SER A 304 -2.98 6.56 16.43
CA SER A 304 -2.31 7.76 16.96
C SER A 304 -2.62 7.96 18.45
N ASN A 305 -3.89 7.85 18.84
CA ASN A 305 -4.31 7.98 20.23
C ASN A 305 -3.70 6.90 21.13
N LYS A 306 -3.60 5.65 20.65
CA LYS A 306 -2.98 4.56 21.40
C LYS A 306 -1.50 4.85 21.70
N ILE A 307 -0.77 5.34 20.70
CA ILE A 307 0.64 5.72 20.83
C ILE A 307 0.80 6.88 21.82
N TRP A 308 -0.03 7.92 21.69
CA TRP A 308 -0.04 9.05 22.62
C TRP A 308 -0.35 8.64 24.06
N ASN A 309 -1.30 7.74 24.25
CA ASN A 309 -1.65 7.22 25.57
C ASN A 309 -0.52 6.41 26.19
N ALA A 310 0.23 5.63 25.39
CA ALA A 310 1.41 4.92 25.86
C ALA A 310 2.52 5.89 26.30
N PHE A 311 2.75 6.95 25.53
CA PHE A 311 3.68 8.02 25.90
C PHE A 311 3.28 8.69 27.23
N ARG A 312 2.01 9.12 27.32
CA ARG A 312 1.45 9.78 28.50
C ARG A 312 1.52 8.90 29.74
N LEU A 313 1.28 7.60 29.60
CA LEU A 313 1.45 6.65 30.69
C LEU A 313 2.89 6.70 31.21
N LEU A 314 3.89 6.48 30.34
CA LEU A 314 5.30 6.44 30.74
C LEU A 314 5.76 7.76 31.40
N LYS A 315 5.42 8.90 30.80
CA LYS A 315 5.76 10.23 31.36
C LYS A 315 5.03 10.54 32.66
N GLY A 316 3.90 9.90 32.94
CA GLY A 316 3.07 10.14 34.12
C GLY A 316 3.36 9.23 35.31
N LEU A 317 4.31 8.30 35.22
CA LEU A 317 4.69 7.42 36.32
C LEU A 317 5.60 8.15 37.32
N ASP A 318 5.34 7.95 38.61
CA ASP A 318 6.26 8.37 39.67
C ASP A 318 7.54 7.52 39.60
N VAL A 319 8.70 8.15 39.80
CA VAL A 319 10.01 7.50 39.64
C VAL A 319 10.74 7.40 40.98
N VAL A 320 11.36 6.26 41.23
CA VAL A 320 12.30 6.04 42.33
C VAL A 320 13.65 5.58 41.79
N GLU A 321 14.72 6.02 42.41
CA GLU A 321 16.06 5.53 42.10
C GLU A 321 16.16 4.02 42.34
N GLY A 322 16.69 3.29 41.36
CA GLY A 322 16.79 1.84 41.46
C GLY A 322 17.06 1.16 40.12
N LYS A 323 17.56 -0.06 40.20
CA LYS A 323 17.83 -0.93 39.04
C LYS A 323 16.55 -1.60 38.56
N SER A 324 16.52 -1.91 37.26
CA SER A 324 15.45 -2.73 36.69
C SER A 324 15.35 -4.08 37.40
N LEU A 325 14.11 -4.48 37.72
CA LEU A 325 13.83 -5.80 38.29
C LEU A 325 14.16 -6.88 37.25
N PRO A 326 14.52 -8.12 37.66
CA PRO A 326 14.84 -9.21 36.74
C PRO A 326 13.75 -9.45 35.68
N GLU A 327 12.47 -9.42 36.09
CA GLU A 327 11.32 -9.59 35.20
C GLU A 327 11.16 -8.44 34.18
N HIS A 328 11.56 -7.22 34.56
CA HIS A 328 11.54 -6.07 33.67
C HIS A 328 12.68 -6.19 32.63
N LEU A 329 13.88 -6.61 33.07
CA LEU A 329 15.00 -6.86 32.16
C LEU A 329 14.67 -7.96 31.14
N LEU A 330 14.04 -9.05 31.58
CA LEU A 330 13.56 -10.11 30.70
C LEU A 330 12.52 -9.61 29.69
N ALA A 331 11.57 -8.79 30.13
CA ALA A 331 10.58 -8.17 29.25
C ALA A 331 11.23 -7.23 28.22
N THR A 332 12.24 -6.46 28.63
CA THR A 332 13.02 -5.57 27.75
C THR A 332 13.80 -6.37 26.70
N GLU A 333 14.45 -7.47 27.09
CA GLU A 333 15.16 -8.36 26.15
C GLU A 333 14.19 -9.04 25.18
N TRP A 334 13.04 -9.51 25.68
CA TRP A 334 11.99 -10.09 24.85
C TRP A 334 11.47 -9.10 23.81
N LEU A 335 11.11 -7.88 24.22
CA LEU A 335 10.60 -6.89 23.28
C LEU A 335 11.67 -6.42 22.30
N SER A 336 12.93 -6.30 22.72
CA SER A 336 14.05 -5.99 21.82
C SER A 336 14.26 -7.08 20.77
N THR A 337 14.05 -8.35 21.14
CA THR A 337 14.04 -9.49 20.21
C THR A 337 12.87 -9.39 19.24
N ARG A 338 11.66 -9.05 19.70
CA ARG A 338 10.48 -8.82 18.86
C ARG A 338 10.66 -7.67 17.88
N ILE A 339 11.28 -6.56 18.33
CA ILE A 339 11.65 -5.42 17.47
C ILE A 339 12.60 -5.88 16.37
N SER A 340 13.65 -6.64 16.71
CA SER A 340 14.63 -7.14 15.72
C SER A 340 13.97 -8.03 14.67
N LEU A 341 13.12 -8.98 15.08
CA LEU A 341 12.33 -9.81 14.16
C LEU A 341 11.41 -8.98 13.26
N THR A 342 10.76 -7.96 13.82
CA THR A 342 9.87 -7.08 13.06
C THR A 342 10.64 -6.21 12.07
N ILE A 343 11.86 -5.78 12.40
CA ILE A 343 12.73 -5.05 11.48
C ILE A 343 13.08 -5.92 10.27
N ASP A 344 13.45 -7.18 10.49
CA ASP A 344 13.78 -8.10 9.40
C ASP A 344 12.54 -8.36 8.51
N GLU A 345 11.35 -8.51 9.12
CA GLU A 345 10.07 -8.64 8.41
C GLU A 345 9.74 -7.37 7.58
N VAL A 346 9.90 -6.18 8.17
CA VAL A 346 9.68 -4.90 7.49
C VAL A 346 10.64 -4.72 6.31
N GLN A 347 11.92 -5.08 6.47
CA GLN A 347 12.91 -5.02 5.40
C GLN A 347 12.55 -5.99 4.26
N ASP A 348 12.11 -7.21 4.57
CA ASP A 348 11.61 -8.16 3.57
C ASP A 348 10.39 -7.59 2.82
N HIS A 349 9.43 -7.00 3.53
CA HIS A 349 8.28 -6.35 2.92
C HIS A 349 8.67 -5.18 2.01
N PHE A 350 9.59 -4.31 2.44
CA PHE A 350 10.10 -3.23 1.60
C PHE A 350 10.79 -3.73 0.35
N SER A 351 11.61 -4.78 0.43
CA SER A 351 12.26 -5.40 -0.74
C SER A 351 11.26 -5.91 -1.79
N LYS A 352 10.02 -6.16 -1.38
CA LYS A 352 8.91 -6.66 -2.21
C LYS A 352 7.85 -5.61 -2.49
N PHE A 353 8.11 -4.33 -2.16
CA PHE A 353 7.14 -3.22 -2.28
C PHE A 353 5.82 -3.45 -1.53
N ARG A 354 5.83 -4.22 -0.44
CA ARG A 354 4.65 -4.52 0.40
C ARG A 354 4.52 -3.53 1.55
N ILE A 355 4.33 -2.26 1.21
CA ILE A 355 4.35 -1.14 2.17
C ILE A 355 3.24 -1.26 3.23
N SER A 356 2.04 -1.71 2.84
CA SER A 356 0.93 -1.93 3.78
C SER A 356 1.22 -3.03 4.80
N ASP A 357 1.86 -4.12 4.37
CA ASP A 357 2.20 -5.25 5.26
C ASP A 357 3.31 -4.85 6.24
N ALA A 358 4.30 -4.06 5.79
CA ALA A 358 5.32 -3.48 6.66
C ALA A 358 4.68 -2.61 7.76
N LEU A 359 3.74 -1.73 7.40
CA LEU A 359 2.99 -0.92 8.37
C LEU A 359 2.19 -1.79 9.34
N LEU A 360 1.53 -2.84 8.86
CA LEU A 360 0.77 -3.76 9.71
C LEU A 360 1.66 -4.48 10.73
N SER A 361 2.87 -4.88 10.32
CA SER A 361 3.85 -5.52 11.20
C SER A 361 4.27 -4.57 12.33
N ILE A 362 4.54 -3.30 12.01
CA ILE A 362 4.87 -2.27 13.01
C ILE A 362 3.66 -1.96 13.90
N TYR A 363 2.45 -1.90 13.33
CA TYR A 363 1.20 -1.70 14.09
C TYR A 363 1.03 -2.78 15.16
N ASN A 364 1.16 -4.06 14.80
CA ASN A 364 1.03 -5.17 15.74
C ASN A 364 2.13 -5.12 16.82
N LEU A 365 3.37 -4.79 16.44
CA LEU A 365 4.47 -4.61 17.39
C LEU A 365 4.17 -3.51 18.42
N VAL A 366 3.65 -2.36 17.99
CA VAL A 366 3.32 -1.25 18.90
C VAL A 366 2.09 -1.58 19.74
N TRP A 367 1.03 -2.10 19.13
CA TRP A 367 -0.26 -2.29 19.78
C TRP A 367 -0.28 -3.50 20.71
N ASP A 368 0.11 -4.67 20.20
CA ASP A 368 0.00 -5.93 20.93
C ASP A 368 1.23 -6.19 21.78
N ASP A 369 2.42 -6.07 21.19
CA ASP A 369 3.67 -6.42 21.88
C ASP A 369 4.12 -5.33 22.86
N PHE A 370 4.22 -4.07 22.42
CA PHE A 370 4.60 -2.98 23.32
C PHE A 370 3.47 -2.61 24.29
N CYS A 371 2.31 -2.20 23.78
CA CYS A 371 1.24 -1.73 24.67
C CYS A 371 0.51 -2.85 25.39
N GLY A 372 0.20 -3.95 24.72
CA GLY A 372 -0.62 -5.05 25.27
C GLY A 372 0.11 -5.99 26.20
N LYS A 373 1.45 -6.10 26.07
CA LYS A 373 2.28 -7.03 26.84
C LYS A 373 3.36 -6.30 27.62
N TYR A 374 4.33 -5.68 26.95
CA TYR A 374 5.51 -5.09 27.61
C TYR A 374 5.14 -4.03 28.66
N LEU A 375 4.28 -3.06 28.31
CA LEU A 375 3.83 -2.05 29.27
C LEU A 375 3.10 -2.66 30.46
N GLU A 376 2.28 -3.71 30.25
CA GLU A 376 1.61 -4.40 31.36
C GLU A 376 2.61 -5.13 32.29
N ILE A 377 3.72 -5.62 31.76
CA ILE A 377 4.77 -6.28 32.54
C ILE A 377 5.58 -5.26 33.35
N ILE A 378 5.90 -4.08 32.81
CA ILE A 378 6.74 -3.10 33.52
C ILE A 378 5.96 -2.13 34.42
N LYS A 379 4.64 -1.98 34.22
CA LYS A 379 3.80 -1.07 35.02
C LYS A 379 3.94 -1.37 36.51
N PRO A 380 4.26 -0.38 37.36
CA PRO A 380 4.30 -0.63 38.79
C PRO A 380 2.88 -0.94 39.33
N ALA A 381 2.80 -1.49 40.54
CA ALA A 381 1.52 -1.65 41.22
C ALA A 381 0.84 -0.28 41.43
N TYR A 382 -0.48 -0.27 41.61
CA TYR A 382 -1.22 0.97 41.77
C TYR A 382 -0.63 1.86 42.88
N GLN A 383 -0.34 3.12 42.55
CA GLN A 383 0.29 4.11 43.44
C GLN A 383 1.69 3.74 43.96
N THR A 384 2.42 2.89 43.24
CA THR A 384 3.85 2.62 43.52
C THR A 384 4.73 3.20 42.41
N PRO A 385 5.93 3.70 42.73
CA PRO A 385 6.83 4.27 41.74
C PRO A 385 7.50 3.16 40.90
N ILE A 386 7.92 3.52 39.69
CA ILE A 386 8.76 2.68 38.81
C ILE A 386 10.24 2.97 39.07
N HIS A 387 11.09 1.95 38.95
CA HIS A 387 12.55 2.13 38.99
C HIS A 387 13.03 2.95 37.79
N ALA A 388 13.94 3.90 38.05
CA ALA A 388 14.50 4.80 37.03
C ALA A 388 15.09 4.06 35.82
N ASP A 389 15.85 2.98 36.03
CA ASP A 389 16.43 2.17 34.95
C ASP A 389 15.34 1.53 34.06
N THR A 390 14.23 1.05 34.64
CA THR A 390 13.14 0.43 33.86
C THR A 390 12.43 1.46 32.98
N LEU A 391 12.19 2.66 33.53
CA LEU A 391 11.56 3.73 32.76
C LEU A 391 12.47 4.19 31.61
N LYS A 392 13.78 4.28 31.86
CA LYS A 392 14.78 4.59 30.85
C LYS A 392 14.79 3.55 29.72
N ASP A 393 14.83 2.26 30.06
CA ASP A 393 14.77 1.16 29.08
C ASP A 393 13.48 1.25 28.24
N ALA A 394 12.34 1.52 28.88
CA ALA A 394 11.05 1.69 28.19
C ALA A 394 11.05 2.87 27.21
N PHE A 395 11.64 4.02 27.58
CA PHE A 395 11.77 5.16 26.67
C PHE A 395 12.73 4.89 25.51
N GLN A 396 13.80 4.14 25.71
CA GLN A 396 14.72 3.74 24.62
C GLN A 396 14.03 2.84 23.59
N ILE A 397 13.24 1.87 24.07
CA ILE A 397 12.37 1.05 23.21
C ILE A 397 11.38 1.92 22.46
N PHE A 398 10.71 2.84 23.17
CA PHE A 398 9.69 3.69 22.57
C PHE A 398 10.26 4.62 21.49
N ASP A 399 11.46 5.16 21.71
CA ASP A 399 12.26 5.91 20.74
C ASP A 399 12.60 5.08 19.49
N GLN A 400 12.92 3.79 19.62
CA GLN A 400 13.06 2.88 18.46
C GLN A 400 11.73 2.70 17.71
N LEU A 401 10.63 2.49 18.41
CA LEU A 401 9.30 2.33 17.80
C LEU A 401 8.87 3.57 17.02
N MET A 402 9.12 4.78 17.54
CA MET A 402 8.81 6.03 16.84
C MET A 402 9.60 6.14 15.53
N ARG A 403 10.89 5.77 15.53
CA ARG A 403 11.72 5.78 14.32
C ARG A 403 11.24 4.78 13.27
N LEU A 404 10.78 3.59 13.68
CA LEU A 404 10.18 2.61 12.75
C LEU A 404 8.88 3.15 12.12
N LEU A 405 8.06 3.83 12.92
CA LEU A 405 6.75 4.28 12.51
C LEU A 405 6.77 5.61 11.73
N HIS A 406 7.84 6.38 11.84
CA HIS A 406 7.95 7.73 11.29
C HIS A 406 7.64 7.87 9.79
N PRO A 407 8.08 6.95 8.88
CA PRO A 407 7.73 7.04 7.46
C PRO A 407 6.21 7.06 7.19
N TYR A 408 5.43 6.47 8.11
CA TYR A 408 3.97 6.35 8.01
C TYR A 408 3.24 7.47 8.74
N MET A 409 3.71 7.82 9.95
CA MET A 409 3.05 8.75 10.87
C MET A 409 4.01 9.86 11.33
N PRO A 410 4.43 10.76 10.43
CA PRO A 410 5.55 11.66 10.68
C PRO A 410 5.32 12.68 11.81
N PHE A 411 4.08 13.13 12.04
CA PHE A 411 3.85 14.26 12.96
C PHE A 411 3.86 13.82 14.43
N ILE A 412 3.07 12.80 14.79
CA ILE A 412 3.00 12.28 16.15
C ILE A 412 4.31 11.63 16.59
N THR A 413 5.01 10.97 15.66
CA THR A 413 6.30 10.33 15.97
C THR A 413 7.38 11.38 16.22
N GLU A 414 7.42 12.47 15.46
CA GLU A 414 8.33 13.60 15.72
C GLU A 414 8.03 14.24 17.08
N GLU A 415 6.76 14.59 17.36
CA GLU A 415 6.36 15.22 18.62
C GLU A 415 6.78 14.38 19.84
N ILE A 416 6.47 13.07 19.80
CA ILE A 416 6.82 12.15 20.88
C ILE A 416 8.34 12.01 20.98
N TRP A 417 9.04 11.85 19.86
CA TRP A 417 10.49 11.63 19.85
C TRP A 417 11.29 12.80 20.44
N GLN A 418 10.82 14.02 20.22
CA GLN A 418 11.33 15.24 20.86
C GLN A 418 10.98 15.31 22.34
N ALA A 419 9.82 14.81 22.74
CA ALA A 419 9.37 14.86 24.13
C ALA A 419 9.94 13.73 25.01
N ILE A 420 10.51 12.67 24.43
CA ILE A 420 11.14 11.56 25.18
C ILE A 420 12.38 12.04 25.93
N ASP A 421 13.29 12.74 25.26
CA ASP A 421 14.60 13.15 25.78
C ASP A 421 14.98 14.55 25.30
N GLU A 422 15.87 15.25 26.01
CA GLU A 422 16.38 16.53 25.55
C GLU A 422 17.23 16.34 24.27
N ARG A 423 16.94 17.13 23.24
CA ARG A 423 17.62 17.05 21.93
C ARG A 423 18.35 18.34 21.61
N GLU A 424 19.41 18.23 20.82
CA GLU A 424 20.09 19.39 20.27
C GLU A 424 19.15 20.17 19.34
N ALA A 425 19.36 21.48 19.25
CA ALA A 425 18.59 22.33 18.35
C ALA A 425 18.68 21.82 16.89
N ASN A 426 17.55 21.80 16.19
CA ASN A 426 17.40 21.29 14.81
C ASN A 426 17.59 19.76 14.64
N SER A 427 17.61 19.00 15.74
CA SER A 427 17.37 17.56 15.71
C SER A 427 15.97 17.28 15.19
N SER A 428 15.82 16.25 14.37
CA SER A 428 14.51 15.77 13.92
C SER A 428 14.61 14.28 13.67
N ILE A 429 13.53 13.57 13.96
CA ILE A 429 13.44 12.13 13.75
C ILE A 429 13.58 11.77 12.26
N CYS A 430 13.25 12.70 11.35
CA CYS A 430 13.47 12.59 9.90
C CYS A 430 14.94 12.30 9.54
N LYS A 431 15.89 12.76 10.37
CA LYS A 431 17.33 12.57 10.18
C LYS A 431 17.90 11.43 11.04
N ALA A 432 17.09 10.86 11.92
CA ALA A 432 17.51 9.78 12.79
C ALA A 432 17.74 8.49 11.98
N GLN A 433 18.71 7.68 12.41
CA GLN A 433 18.97 6.41 11.74
C GLN A 433 17.79 5.47 11.90
N PHE A 434 17.40 4.82 10.78
CA PHE A 434 16.41 3.77 10.82
C PHE A 434 16.94 2.61 11.69
N PRO A 435 16.14 2.06 12.63
CA PRO A 435 16.59 0.99 13.50
C PRO A 435 17.06 -0.24 12.73
N LYS A 436 18.10 -0.89 13.25
CA LYS A 436 18.66 -2.12 12.67
C LYS A 436 18.34 -3.31 13.56
N SER A 437 18.10 -4.46 12.93
CA SER A 437 17.97 -5.73 13.65
C SER A 437 19.23 -6.02 14.44
N THR A 438 19.07 -6.53 15.65
CA THR A 438 20.17 -6.87 16.57
C THR A 438 20.12 -8.36 16.92
N LYS A 439 20.46 -8.74 18.15
CA LYS A 439 20.47 -10.14 18.58
C LYS A 439 19.03 -10.65 18.69
N ILE A 440 18.73 -11.74 17.97
CA ILE A 440 17.45 -12.45 18.08
C ILE A 440 17.61 -13.64 19.04
N ASN A 441 16.84 -13.64 20.13
CA ASN A 441 16.78 -14.74 21.09
C ASN A 441 15.50 -15.58 20.88
N ALA A 442 15.56 -16.56 19.96
CA ALA A 442 14.39 -17.38 19.61
C ALA A 442 13.84 -18.19 20.80
N ALA A 443 14.71 -18.65 21.71
CA ALA A 443 14.29 -19.37 22.90
C ALA A 443 13.47 -18.48 23.84
N LEU A 444 13.89 -17.21 24.02
CA LEU A 444 13.14 -16.25 24.83
C LEU A 444 11.77 -15.93 24.24
N ILE A 445 11.64 -15.87 22.90
CA ILE A 445 10.34 -15.72 22.24
C ILE A 445 9.40 -16.89 22.61
N GLN A 446 9.87 -18.13 22.45
CA GLN A 446 9.06 -19.32 22.77
C GLN A 446 8.65 -19.38 24.26
N GLN A 447 9.57 -18.98 25.16
CA GLN A 447 9.28 -18.88 26.59
C GLN A 447 8.15 -17.87 26.87
N PHE A 448 8.21 -16.68 26.27
CA PHE A 448 7.17 -15.67 26.43
C PHE A 448 5.85 -16.06 25.76
N ASP A 449 5.88 -16.71 24.60
CA ASP A 449 4.69 -17.24 23.94
C ASP A 449 3.95 -18.22 24.87
N THR A 450 4.70 -19.11 25.53
CA THR A 450 4.17 -20.02 26.55
C THR A 450 3.53 -19.24 27.71
N VAL A 451 4.20 -18.21 28.23
CA VAL A 451 3.67 -17.36 29.31
C VAL A 451 2.36 -16.70 28.89
N PHE A 452 2.28 -16.14 27.69
CA PHE A 452 1.07 -15.48 27.20
C PHE A 452 -0.08 -16.45 26.93
N GLU A 453 0.21 -17.68 26.46
CA GLU A 453 -0.80 -18.74 26.33
C GLU A 453 -1.37 -19.12 27.72
N VAL A 454 -0.50 -19.33 28.71
CA VAL A 454 -0.91 -19.63 30.10
C VAL A 454 -1.76 -18.49 30.69
N VAL A 455 -1.32 -17.23 30.56
CA VAL A 455 -2.07 -16.05 31.02
C VAL A 455 -3.44 -15.98 30.34
N THR A 456 -3.50 -16.24 29.03
CA THR A 456 -4.75 -16.22 28.26
C THR A 456 -5.71 -17.29 28.79
N LYS A 457 -5.24 -18.52 29.00
CA LYS A 457 -6.04 -19.62 29.56
C LYS A 457 -6.56 -19.32 30.97
N ILE A 458 -5.74 -18.73 31.84
CA ILE A 458 -6.18 -18.31 33.18
C ILE A 458 -7.25 -17.22 33.08
N ARG A 459 -7.11 -16.26 32.16
CA ARG A 459 -8.12 -15.22 31.92
C ARG A 459 -9.41 -15.79 31.34
N GLU A 460 -9.33 -16.80 30.47
CA GLU A 460 -10.49 -17.54 29.95
C GLU A 460 -11.25 -18.23 31.09
N ILE A 461 -10.55 -18.98 31.96
CA ILE A 461 -11.15 -19.61 33.16
C ILE A 461 -11.79 -18.56 34.06
N ARG A 462 -11.08 -17.44 34.29
CA ARG A 462 -11.60 -16.34 35.09
C ARG A 462 -12.90 -15.80 34.51
N ASN A 463 -12.97 -15.60 33.20
CA ASN A 463 -14.16 -15.09 32.51
C ASN A 463 -15.30 -16.11 32.50
N SER A 464 -15.02 -17.39 32.21
CA SER A 464 -16.05 -18.44 32.18
C SER A 464 -16.71 -18.61 33.55
N LYS A 465 -15.91 -18.56 34.62
CA LYS A 465 -16.38 -18.64 36.01
C LYS A 465 -16.84 -17.29 36.57
N GLN A 466 -16.87 -16.24 35.74
CA GLN A 466 -17.30 -14.88 36.11
C GLN A 466 -16.59 -14.33 37.36
N LEU A 467 -15.32 -14.69 37.52
CA LEU A 467 -14.49 -14.27 38.64
C LEU A 467 -14.01 -12.83 38.42
N SER A 468 -14.04 -12.04 39.50
CA SER A 468 -13.54 -10.66 39.46
C SER A 468 -12.06 -10.62 39.04
N PRO A 469 -11.63 -9.73 38.12
CA PRO A 469 -10.21 -9.52 37.80
C PRO A 469 -9.32 -9.19 38.99
N LYS A 470 -9.91 -8.66 40.08
CA LYS A 470 -9.19 -8.30 41.32
C LYS A 470 -8.93 -9.49 42.24
N LEU A 471 -9.63 -10.61 42.06
CA LEU A 471 -9.42 -11.82 42.86
C LEU A 471 -8.06 -12.43 42.49
N ALA A 472 -7.14 -12.50 43.43
CA ALA A 472 -5.90 -13.23 43.21
C ALA A 472 -6.20 -14.73 43.16
N LEU A 473 -5.60 -15.44 42.19
CA LEU A 473 -5.76 -16.90 42.03
C LEU A 473 -4.47 -17.61 42.39
N SER A 474 -4.57 -18.88 42.77
CA SER A 474 -3.39 -19.74 42.89
C SER A 474 -3.24 -20.56 41.60
N LEU A 475 -1.99 -20.84 41.20
CA LEU A 475 -1.67 -21.67 40.04
C LEU A 475 -0.78 -22.82 40.47
N GLU A 476 -1.19 -24.03 40.17
CA GLU A 476 -0.37 -25.21 40.35
C GLU A 476 0.10 -25.71 38.98
N ILE A 477 1.38 -26.02 38.87
CA ILE A 477 2.02 -26.42 37.60
C ILE A 477 2.58 -27.81 37.78
N LYS A 478 2.18 -28.73 36.91
CA LYS A 478 2.80 -30.04 36.76
C LYS A 478 3.59 -30.06 35.46
N THR A 479 4.91 -30.00 35.58
CA THR A 479 5.85 -29.97 34.46
C THR A 479 7.07 -30.84 34.76
N GLY A 480 7.70 -31.37 33.71
CA GLY A 480 8.99 -32.07 33.82
C GLY A 480 10.19 -31.13 33.96
N ASP A 481 10.01 -29.82 33.75
CA ASP A 481 11.09 -28.82 33.77
C ASP A 481 10.66 -27.55 34.52
N HIS A 482 10.89 -27.55 35.84
CA HIS A 482 10.60 -26.37 36.69
C HIS A 482 11.40 -25.13 36.27
N SER A 483 12.61 -25.32 35.72
CA SER A 483 13.49 -24.22 35.38
C SER A 483 12.94 -23.35 34.24
N SER A 484 12.08 -23.92 33.39
CA SER A 484 11.39 -23.19 32.32
C SER A 484 10.46 -22.09 32.81
N TYR A 485 9.95 -22.19 34.05
CA TYR A 485 8.99 -21.21 34.60
C TYR A 485 9.56 -20.35 35.73
N ASP A 486 10.63 -20.79 36.40
CA ASP A 486 11.14 -20.12 37.61
C ASP A 486 11.51 -18.65 37.40
N HIS A 487 12.18 -18.31 36.29
CA HIS A 487 12.52 -16.92 35.93
C HIS A 487 11.34 -16.12 35.38
N LEU A 488 10.21 -16.77 35.06
CA LEU A 488 9.00 -16.15 34.49
C LEU A 488 7.86 -16.02 35.52
N LYS A 489 8.01 -16.61 36.72
CA LYS A 489 6.99 -16.59 37.78
C LYS A 489 6.48 -15.19 38.10
N ALA A 490 7.37 -14.22 38.25
CA ALA A 490 6.97 -12.83 38.55
C ALA A 490 6.10 -12.23 37.44
N ILE A 491 6.41 -12.53 36.17
CA ILE A 491 5.64 -12.10 35.00
C ILE A 491 4.27 -12.79 34.99
N LEU A 492 4.23 -14.11 35.19
CA LEU A 492 2.99 -14.90 35.26
C LEU A 492 2.08 -14.39 36.38
N SER A 493 2.61 -14.24 37.59
CA SER A 493 1.85 -13.75 38.74
C SER A 493 1.26 -12.38 38.49
N LYS A 494 2.00 -11.48 37.87
CA LYS A 494 1.52 -10.14 37.55
C LYS A 494 0.43 -10.14 36.48
N LEU A 495 0.68 -10.79 35.34
CA LEU A 495 -0.23 -10.73 34.19
C LEU A 495 -1.54 -11.50 34.40
N ALA A 496 -1.52 -12.56 35.20
CA ALA A 496 -2.69 -13.37 35.53
C ALA A 496 -3.33 -13.04 36.89
N ASN A 497 -2.74 -12.10 37.65
CA ASN A 497 -3.10 -11.77 39.03
C ASN A 497 -3.12 -13.02 39.94
N LEU A 498 -1.94 -13.60 40.16
CA LEU A 498 -1.75 -14.80 40.97
C LEU A 498 -1.11 -14.46 42.33
N GLU A 499 -1.65 -15.05 43.40
CA GLU A 499 -1.08 -14.97 44.75
C GLU A 499 0.02 -16.00 44.99
N SER A 500 -0.04 -17.15 44.31
CA SER A 500 0.94 -18.22 44.45
C SER A 500 1.10 -19.04 43.16
N ILE A 501 2.32 -19.54 42.94
CA ILE A 501 2.65 -20.50 41.90
C ILE A 501 3.39 -21.67 42.55
N VAL A 502 2.82 -22.87 42.49
CA VAL A 502 3.34 -24.07 43.16
C VAL A 502 3.56 -25.19 42.14
N TYR A 503 4.64 -25.96 42.28
CA TYR A 503 4.84 -27.16 41.47
C TYR A 503 4.25 -28.38 42.17
N ILE A 504 3.53 -29.21 41.42
CA ILE A 504 2.86 -30.42 41.93
C ILE A 504 3.27 -31.66 41.15
N ASP A 505 3.43 -32.79 41.84
CA ASP A 505 3.73 -34.09 41.21
C ASP A 505 2.46 -34.83 40.78
N GLN A 506 1.37 -34.65 41.54
CA GLN A 506 0.06 -35.26 41.32
C GLN A 506 -0.92 -34.19 40.85
N ALA A 507 -1.83 -34.55 39.92
CA ALA A 507 -2.84 -33.58 39.47
C ALA A 507 -3.84 -33.31 40.59
N ASN A 508 -4.35 -32.08 40.60
CA ASN A 508 -5.41 -31.67 41.50
C ASN A 508 -6.78 -31.84 40.80
N PRO A 509 -7.58 -32.89 41.13
CA PRO A 509 -8.84 -33.16 40.45
C PRO A 509 -9.94 -32.16 40.79
N GLU A 510 -9.77 -31.35 41.84
CA GLU A 510 -10.74 -30.35 42.29
C GLU A 510 -10.49 -28.96 41.67
N ALA A 511 -9.44 -28.82 40.85
CA ALA A 511 -9.05 -27.56 40.22
C ALA A 511 -9.45 -27.52 38.74
N GLN A 512 -9.71 -26.32 38.24
CA GLN A 512 -9.85 -26.09 36.79
C GLN A 512 -8.51 -26.34 36.11
N THR A 513 -8.49 -27.16 35.08
CA THR A 513 -7.25 -27.60 34.44
C THR A 513 -7.21 -27.25 32.97
N PHE A 514 -6.01 -26.96 32.49
CA PHE A 514 -5.73 -26.75 31.09
C PHE A 514 -4.31 -27.19 30.76
N VAL A 515 -4.04 -27.41 29.48
CA VAL A 515 -2.73 -27.90 29.00
C VAL A 515 -2.13 -26.89 28.03
N VAL A 516 -0.88 -26.51 28.29
CA VAL A 516 -0.05 -25.74 27.35
C VAL A 516 1.16 -26.59 27.00
N HIS A 517 1.34 -26.86 25.70
CA HIS A 517 2.29 -27.86 25.19
C HIS A 517 2.16 -29.22 25.90
N SER A 518 3.17 -29.63 26.67
CA SER A 518 3.21 -30.87 27.45
C SER A 518 2.81 -30.70 28.91
N ASP A 519 2.68 -29.46 29.39
CA ASP A 519 2.63 -29.15 30.80
C ASP A 519 1.20 -28.90 31.25
N GLN A 520 0.86 -29.40 32.43
CA GLN A 520 -0.50 -29.35 32.98
C GLN A 520 -0.58 -28.24 34.03
N PHE A 521 -1.60 -27.40 33.91
CA PHE A 521 -1.86 -26.29 34.80
C PHE A 521 -3.17 -26.51 35.53
N PHE A 522 -3.21 -26.13 36.80
CA PHE A 522 -4.39 -26.27 37.65
C PHE A 522 -4.63 -24.96 38.39
N VAL A 523 -5.87 -24.49 38.37
CA VAL A 523 -6.33 -23.27 39.04
C VAL A 523 -7.32 -23.68 40.12
N PRO A 524 -6.90 -23.80 41.39
CA PRO A 524 -7.80 -24.12 42.50
C PRO A 524 -8.80 -22.99 42.70
N LEU A 525 -10.09 -23.32 42.76
CA LEU A 525 -11.17 -22.35 42.99
C LEU A 525 -11.83 -22.64 44.35
N GLN A 526 -12.11 -21.60 45.13
CA GLN A 526 -12.64 -21.74 46.50
C GLN A 526 -14.12 -22.17 46.59
N LYS A 527 -14.82 -22.33 45.46
CA LYS A 527 -16.19 -22.85 45.44
C LYS A 527 -16.14 -24.34 45.11
N GLU A 528 -16.87 -25.17 45.86
CA GLU A 528 -17.18 -26.54 45.46
C GLU A 528 -17.77 -26.51 44.04
N GLU A 529 -16.95 -26.80 43.05
CA GLU A 529 -17.40 -26.96 41.67
C GLU A 529 -18.02 -28.33 41.50
N ASN A 530 -19.07 -28.41 40.69
CA ASN A 530 -19.66 -29.68 40.33
C ASN A 530 -18.67 -30.46 39.45
N GLN A 531 -18.14 -31.59 39.94
CA GLN A 531 -17.20 -32.42 39.19
C GLN A 531 -17.77 -32.92 37.85
N GLU A 532 -19.10 -33.00 37.69
CA GLU A 532 -19.72 -33.29 36.39
C GLU A 532 -19.48 -32.18 35.36
N GLU A 533 -19.48 -30.90 35.78
CA GLU A 533 -19.29 -29.75 34.87
C GLU A 533 -17.84 -29.64 34.39
N LEU A 534 -16.88 -29.86 35.29
CA LEU A 534 -15.44 -29.95 34.99
C LEU A 534 -15.12 -31.07 33.99
N LYS A 535 -15.75 -32.23 34.18
CA LYS A 535 -15.66 -33.37 33.28
C LYS A 535 -16.25 -33.03 31.92
N GLU A 536 -17.43 -32.42 31.87
CA GLU A 536 -18.11 -32.07 30.62
C GLU A 536 -17.33 -31.00 29.82
N GLU A 537 -16.72 -30.00 30.46
CA GLU A 537 -15.83 -29.02 29.82
C GLU A 537 -14.59 -29.70 29.22
N SER A 538 -13.94 -30.57 29.99
CA SER A 538 -12.77 -31.33 29.54
C SER A 538 -13.10 -32.30 28.40
N GLU A 539 -14.27 -32.93 28.42
CA GLU A 539 -14.77 -33.79 27.33
C GLU A 539 -15.04 -32.98 26.06
N LYS A 540 -15.62 -31.77 26.17
CA LYS A 540 -15.83 -30.86 25.03
C LYS A 540 -14.49 -30.42 24.41
N GLU A 541 -13.50 -30.08 25.23
CA GLU A 541 -12.16 -29.73 24.73
C GLU A 541 -11.48 -30.92 24.06
N LEU A 542 -11.63 -32.14 24.61
CA LEU A 542 -11.10 -33.37 24.00
C LEU A 542 -11.71 -33.59 22.61
N VAL A 543 -13.04 -33.49 22.47
CA VAL A 543 -13.73 -33.64 21.19
C VAL A 543 -13.25 -32.61 20.17
N TYR A 544 -13.07 -31.36 20.61
CA TYR A 544 -12.52 -30.30 19.76
C TYR A 544 -11.10 -30.62 19.29
N LEU A 545 -10.19 -30.99 20.20
CA LEU A 545 -8.81 -31.33 19.86
C LEU A 545 -8.69 -32.57 18.97
N GLU A 546 -9.53 -33.58 19.17
CA GLU A 546 -9.61 -34.75 18.28
C GLU A 546 -10.10 -34.38 16.87
N GLY A 547 -11.05 -33.46 16.77
CA GLY A 547 -11.49 -32.89 15.50
C GLY A 547 -10.38 -32.09 14.82
N PHE A 548 -9.66 -31.25 15.57
CA PHE A 548 -8.53 -30.48 15.07
C PHE A 548 -7.40 -31.40 14.58
N LYS A 549 -7.04 -32.43 15.36
CA LYS A 549 -6.05 -33.45 14.99
C LYS A 549 -6.39 -34.08 13.64
N LYS A 550 -7.64 -34.54 13.44
CA LYS A 550 -8.08 -35.12 12.16
C LYS A 550 -7.91 -34.14 10.99
N SER A 551 -8.17 -32.86 11.20
CA SER A 551 -7.99 -31.84 10.15
C SER A 551 -6.52 -31.66 9.75
N VAL A 552 -5.60 -31.69 10.72
CA VAL A 552 -4.16 -31.57 10.49
C VAL A 552 -3.62 -32.84 9.83
N GLU A 553 -4.03 -34.02 10.30
CA GLU A 553 -3.69 -35.31 9.69
C GLU A 553 -4.16 -35.39 8.22
N ALA A 554 -5.39 -34.95 7.93
CA ALA A 554 -5.90 -34.92 6.56
C ALA A 554 -5.09 -33.98 5.65
N LYS A 555 -4.60 -32.88 6.19
CA LYS A 555 -3.76 -31.91 5.47
C LYS A 555 -2.37 -32.47 5.20
N LEU A 556 -1.77 -33.16 6.17
CA LEU A 556 -0.46 -33.83 6.03
C LEU A 556 -0.52 -35.10 5.18
N ALA A 557 -1.67 -35.79 5.13
CA ALA A 557 -1.89 -36.95 4.25
C ALA A 557 -2.13 -36.56 2.78
N ASN A 558 -2.40 -35.28 2.50
CA ASN A 558 -2.58 -34.80 1.14
C ASN A 558 -1.23 -34.66 0.43
N GLU A 559 -0.89 -35.62 -0.43
CA GLU A 559 0.37 -35.65 -1.18
C GLU A 559 0.62 -34.36 -1.98
N LYS A 560 -0.43 -33.75 -2.54
CA LYS A 560 -0.30 -32.47 -3.26
C LYS A 560 0.08 -31.32 -2.33
N PHE A 561 -0.37 -31.33 -1.08
CA PHE A 561 0.04 -30.32 -0.10
C PHE A 561 1.51 -30.52 0.28
N VAL A 562 1.91 -31.74 0.65
CA VAL A 562 3.29 -32.03 1.09
C VAL A 562 4.32 -31.75 -0.01
N GLN A 563 3.99 -32.04 -1.28
CA GLN A 563 4.91 -31.81 -2.40
C GLN A 563 5.00 -30.34 -2.84
N ASN A 564 3.92 -29.56 -2.74
CA ASN A 564 3.86 -28.19 -3.26
C ASN A 564 3.99 -27.09 -2.19
N ALA A 565 3.78 -27.42 -0.92
CA ALA A 565 3.97 -26.48 0.17
C ALA A 565 5.46 -26.21 0.40
N LYS A 566 5.78 -24.99 0.87
CA LYS A 566 7.13 -24.66 1.32
C LYS A 566 7.55 -25.60 2.47
N PRO A 567 8.83 -26.02 2.56
CA PRO A 567 9.32 -26.91 3.62
C PRO A 567 8.94 -26.45 5.03
N ASP A 568 9.08 -25.15 5.31
CA ASP A 568 8.75 -24.56 6.62
C ASP A 568 7.27 -24.69 6.97
N LEU A 569 6.38 -24.66 5.96
CA LEU A 569 4.94 -24.82 6.17
C LEU A 569 4.59 -26.27 6.54
N VAL A 570 5.28 -27.24 5.92
CA VAL A 570 5.10 -28.66 6.23
C VAL A 570 5.61 -28.98 7.64
N GLU A 571 6.77 -28.45 8.02
CA GLU A 571 7.31 -28.63 9.39
C GLU A 571 6.42 -27.98 10.45
N ARG A 572 5.86 -26.78 10.19
CA ARG A 572 4.87 -26.17 11.09
C ARG A 572 3.63 -27.04 11.29
N GLU A 573 3.10 -27.67 10.24
CA GLU A 573 1.94 -28.56 10.37
C GLU A 573 2.28 -29.86 11.12
N LYS A 574 3.50 -30.40 10.96
CA LYS A 574 3.98 -31.53 11.78
C LYS A 574 4.11 -31.16 13.26
N GLN A 575 4.65 -29.98 13.56
CA GLN A 575 4.76 -29.49 14.92
C GLN A 575 3.37 -29.35 15.56
N LYS A 576 2.40 -28.76 14.83
CA LYS A 576 1.00 -28.69 15.30
C LYS A 576 0.40 -30.05 15.61
N LEU A 577 0.68 -31.06 14.80
CA LEU A 577 0.20 -32.42 15.04
C LEU A 577 0.78 -32.97 16.36
N SER A 578 2.11 -32.90 16.52
CA SER A 578 2.80 -33.34 17.74
C SER A 578 2.26 -32.64 19.00
N ASP A 579 2.12 -31.31 18.95
CA ASP A 579 1.60 -30.53 20.07
C ASP A 579 0.14 -30.90 20.41
N THR A 580 -0.69 -31.11 19.39
CA THR A 580 -2.09 -31.52 19.57
C THR A 580 -2.18 -32.92 20.16
N GLU A 581 -1.33 -33.86 19.74
CA GLU A 581 -1.28 -35.21 20.29
C GLU A 581 -0.87 -35.22 21.77
N ASN A 582 0.11 -34.39 22.14
CA ASN A 582 0.52 -34.23 23.52
C ASN A 582 -0.60 -33.62 24.37
N LYS A 583 -1.30 -32.58 23.86
CA LYS A 583 -2.48 -32.01 24.54
C LYS A 583 -3.59 -33.03 24.76
N ILE A 584 -3.95 -33.81 23.72
CA ILE A 584 -4.95 -34.89 23.82
C ILE A 584 -4.55 -35.93 24.86
N LYS A 585 -3.27 -36.35 24.87
CA LYS A 585 -2.77 -37.33 25.83
C LYS A 585 -2.94 -36.83 27.26
N SER A 586 -2.48 -35.61 27.55
CA SER A 586 -2.61 -34.99 28.87
C SER A 586 -4.09 -34.84 29.28
N LEU A 587 -4.96 -34.42 28.36
CA LEU A 587 -6.38 -34.23 28.64
C LEU A 587 -7.11 -35.57 28.90
N ARG A 588 -6.73 -36.66 28.22
CA ARG A 588 -7.23 -38.01 28.51
C ARG A 588 -6.76 -38.53 29.87
N GLU A 589 -5.52 -38.23 30.27
CA GLU A 589 -5.00 -38.57 31.59
C GLU A 589 -5.74 -37.84 32.72
N ILE A 590 -6.22 -36.62 32.45
CA ILE A 590 -7.10 -35.84 33.34
C ILE A 590 -8.49 -36.49 33.41
N LEU A 591 -9.12 -36.75 32.26
CA LEU A 591 -10.46 -37.33 32.17
C LEU A 591 -10.57 -38.72 32.80
N ALA A 592 -9.51 -39.53 32.71
CA ALA A 592 -9.45 -40.84 33.35
C ALA A 592 -9.54 -40.80 34.89
N ARG A 593 -9.34 -39.63 35.52
CA ARG A 593 -9.33 -39.47 36.98
C ARG A 593 -10.67 -38.98 37.55
N PHE A 594 -11.62 -38.58 36.69
CA PHE A 594 -13.02 -38.30 37.06
C PHE A 594 -13.91 -39.57 37.07
N ASN A 595 -13.32 -40.76 36.85
CA ASN A 595 -14.02 -42.05 36.78
C ASN A 595 -13.68 -42.96 37.95
#